data_AF-A0A436BMJ2-F1
#
_entry.id   AF-A0A436BMJ2-F1
#
_cell.length_a   1.000
_cell.length_b   1.000
_cell.length_c   1.000
_cell.angle_alpha   90.00
_cell.angle_beta   90.00
_cell.angle_gamma   90.00
#
_symmetry.space_group_name_H-M   'P 1'
#
loop_
_entity.id
_entity.type
_entity.pdbx_description
1 polymer ?
#
loop_
_entity_poly.entity_id
_entity_poly.type
_entity_poly.pdbx_seq_one_letter_code
_entity_poly.pdbx_strand_id
1 'polypeptide(L)'
;ADCKELAAGLGPHLAKAIGGIENIDFPSGSMFWARSKALKPLLDLNLVATDFPEENGQLSLTNAHAIERLFFISCELAGLKWLKIALPQWHAASDQLQSASSPWIVRRFVDKRNVNLLPGGN
;
A
#
# COMPACT_ATOMS: atom_id res chain seq x y z
N ALA A 1 -5.41 11.53 1.39
CA ALA A 1 -4.17 12.34 1.35
C ALA A 1 -3.81 12.57 -0.10
N ASP A 2 -3.27 13.74 -0.42
CA ASP A 2 -3.15 14.19 -1.81
C ASP A 2 -1.96 13.47 -2.49
N CYS A 3 -2.18 12.89 -3.67
CA CYS A 3 -1.13 12.28 -4.48
C CYS A 3 0.00 13.26 -4.82
N LYS A 4 -0.26 14.57 -4.74
CA LYS A 4 0.77 15.63 -4.85
C LYS A 4 1.81 15.58 -3.72
N GLU A 5 1.43 15.20 -2.51
CA GLU A 5 2.36 15.07 -1.37
C GLU A 5 3.31 13.87 -1.57
N LEU A 6 2.87 12.83 -2.27
CA LEU A 6 3.68 11.65 -2.60
C LEU A 6 4.73 11.96 -3.67
N ALA A 7 4.36 12.72 -4.70
CA ALA A 7 5.25 13.06 -5.80
C ALA A 7 6.48 13.87 -5.37
N ALA A 8 6.40 14.60 -4.24
CA ALA A 8 7.51 15.44 -3.75
C ALA A 8 8.65 14.65 -3.08
N GLY A 9 8.36 13.48 -2.48
CA GLY A 9 9.35 12.67 -1.75
C GLY A 9 9.87 11.45 -2.52
N LEU A 10 9.36 11.18 -3.72
CA LEU A 10 9.68 9.96 -4.45
C LEU A 10 10.48 10.32 -5.68
N GLY A 11 11.67 9.75 -5.81
CA GLY A 11 12.49 9.93 -6.99
C GLY A 11 11.75 9.63 -8.30
N PRO A 12 12.33 10.00 -9.45
CA PRO A 12 11.64 10.05 -10.75
C PRO A 12 10.93 8.75 -11.18
N HIS A 13 11.47 7.60 -10.77
CA HIS A 13 10.93 6.28 -11.13
C HIS A 13 9.58 6.00 -10.48
N LEU A 14 9.40 6.35 -9.20
CA LEU A 14 8.12 6.10 -8.54
C LEU A 14 7.10 7.18 -8.86
N ALA A 15 7.54 8.43 -9.05
CA ALA A 15 6.70 9.53 -9.55
C ALA A 15 5.99 9.16 -10.86
N LYS A 16 6.66 8.45 -11.77
CA LYS A 16 6.06 7.95 -13.02
C LYS A 16 5.04 6.83 -12.78
N ALA A 17 5.31 5.91 -11.84
CA ALA A 17 4.40 4.81 -11.51
C ALA A 17 3.12 5.26 -10.79
N ILE A 18 3.22 6.35 -10.01
CA ILE A 18 2.10 6.91 -9.23
C ILE A 18 1.35 8.04 -9.97
N GLY A 19 1.86 8.52 -11.10
CA GLY A 19 1.35 9.67 -11.85
C GLY A 19 -0.07 9.55 -12.43
N GLY A 20 -0.79 8.47 -12.13
CA GLY A 20 -2.20 8.26 -12.49
C GLY A 20 -3.03 7.64 -11.38
N ILE A 21 -2.53 7.62 -10.14
CA ILE A 21 -3.29 7.11 -9.00
C ILE A 21 -4.25 8.22 -8.52
N GLU A 22 -5.54 7.98 -8.66
CA GLU A 22 -6.59 8.91 -8.18
C GLU A 22 -6.98 8.64 -6.73
N ASN A 23 -6.80 7.40 -6.25
CA ASN A 23 -7.13 6.97 -4.90
C ASN A 23 -5.98 6.14 -4.32
N ILE A 24 -5.57 6.46 -3.10
CA ILE A 24 -4.58 5.68 -2.34
C ILE A 24 -5.23 5.02 -1.14
N ASP A 25 -4.77 3.81 -0.82
CA ASP A 25 -5.07 3.09 0.42
C ASP A 25 -3.74 2.59 1.01
N PHE A 26 -3.66 2.52 2.33
CA PHE A 26 -2.43 2.23 3.05
C PHE A 26 -2.72 1.82 4.50
N PRO A 27 -1.78 1.13 5.18
CA PRO A 27 -1.91 0.80 6.60
C PRO A 27 -1.72 2.05 7.49
N SER A 28 -2.79 2.83 7.68
CA SER A 28 -2.79 4.05 8.48
C SER A 28 -2.79 3.76 9.99
N GLY A 29 -1.63 3.40 10.53
CA GLY A 29 -1.47 3.04 11.96
C GLY A 29 -1.95 1.62 12.30
N SER A 30 -2.21 0.79 11.28
CA SER A 30 -2.51 -0.63 11.44
C SER A 30 -1.27 -1.49 11.23
N MET A 31 -1.22 -2.63 11.90
CA MET A 31 -0.20 -3.64 11.64
C MET A 31 -0.51 -4.37 10.35
N PHE A 32 0.53 -4.66 9.56
CA PHE A 32 0.42 -5.48 8.37
C PHE A 32 1.59 -6.47 8.28
N TRP A 33 1.37 -7.55 7.53
CA TRP A 33 2.42 -8.50 7.17
C TRP A 33 2.52 -8.55 5.65
N ALA A 34 3.75 -8.51 5.15
CA ALA A 34 4.02 -8.53 3.71
C ALA A 34 5.07 -9.60 3.38
N ARG A 35 4.94 -10.20 2.19
CA ARG A 35 6.02 -11.00 1.60
C ARG A 35 7.14 -10.04 1.21
N SER A 36 8.41 -10.45 1.33
CA SER A 36 9.55 -9.62 0.90
C SER A 36 9.43 -9.17 -0.56
N LYS A 37 8.86 -10.01 -1.44
CA LYS A 37 8.57 -9.66 -2.84
C LYS A 37 7.66 -8.42 -2.97
N ALA A 38 6.69 -8.24 -2.08
CA ALA A 38 5.79 -7.09 -2.09
C ALA A 38 6.49 -5.78 -1.74
N LEU A 39 7.62 -5.84 -1.02
CA LEU A 39 8.43 -4.68 -0.63
C LEU A 39 9.57 -4.39 -1.61
N LYS A 40 9.88 -5.33 -2.52
CA LYS A 40 10.98 -5.23 -3.47
C LYS A 40 10.95 -3.93 -4.30
N PRO A 41 9.81 -3.47 -4.84
CA PRO A 41 9.77 -2.18 -5.57
C PRO A 41 10.20 -0.97 -4.74
N LEU A 42 9.90 -0.93 -3.43
CA LEU A 42 10.38 0.13 -2.53
C LEU A 42 11.86 0.00 -2.23
N LEU A 43 12.36 -1.22 -2.03
CA LEU A 43 13.78 -1.47 -1.79
C LEU A 43 14.64 -1.11 -3.02
N ASP A 44 14.10 -1.31 -4.23
CA ASP A 44 14.76 -0.99 -5.50
C ASP A 44 14.87 0.50 -5.78
N LEU A 45 14.27 1.36 -4.93
CA LEU A 45 14.55 2.79 -4.93
C LEU A 45 15.99 3.10 -4.51
N ASN A 46 16.67 2.17 -3.83
CA ASN A 46 18.02 2.34 -3.30
C ASN A 46 18.18 3.62 -2.48
N LEU A 47 17.16 3.95 -1.67
CA LEU A 47 17.19 5.11 -0.79
C LEU A 47 18.33 4.95 0.23
N VAL A 48 19.06 6.03 0.44
CA VAL A 48 20.14 6.13 1.42
C VAL A 48 19.71 7.02 2.58
N ALA A 49 20.45 6.97 3.69
CA ALA A 49 20.11 7.75 4.89
C ALA A 49 20.00 9.26 4.61
N THR A 50 20.80 9.79 3.68
CA THR A 50 20.77 11.20 3.28
C THR A 50 19.54 11.61 2.48
N ASP A 51 18.72 10.66 2.02
CA ASP A 51 17.43 10.95 1.39
C ASP A 51 16.34 11.25 2.43
N PHE A 52 16.62 11.04 3.72
CA PHE A 52 15.70 11.33 4.80
C PHE A 52 16.16 12.61 5.53
N PRO A 53 15.29 13.61 5.70
CA PRO A 53 15.63 14.77 6.50
C PRO A 53 15.85 14.38 7.97
N GLU A 54 16.60 15.20 8.70
CA GLU A 54 16.77 15.03 10.15
C GLU A 54 15.43 15.07 10.87
N GLU A 55 15.20 14.11 11.77
CA GLU A 55 13.95 13.98 12.51
C GLU A 55 13.75 15.16 13.47
N ASN A 56 12.77 16.00 13.15
CA ASN A 56 12.36 17.19 13.90
C ASN A 56 10.83 17.21 14.07
N GLY A 57 10.19 16.04 14.14
CA GLY A 57 8.74 15.90 14.29
C GLY A 57 7.93 16.16 13.02
N GLN A 58 8.54 16.01 11.84
CA GLN A 58 7.83 16.14 10.57
C GLN A 58 6.82 14.99 10.38
N LEU A 59 5.57 15.31 10.07
CA LEU A 59 4.49 14.34 9.91
C LEU A 59 4.09 14.07 8.46
N SER A 60 4.51 14.93 7.52
CA SER A 60 4.20 14.86 6.09
C SER A 60 5.34 15.44 5.25
N LEU A 61 5.22 15.31 3.92
CA LEU A 61 6.17 15.88 2.95
C LEU A 61 7.63 15.38 3.10
N THR A 62 7.80 14.15 3.59
CA THR A 62 9.09 13.47 3.70
C THR A 62 9.09 12.15 2.94
N ASN A 63 10.27 11.62 2.63
CA ASN A 63 10.41 10.30 2.00
C ASN A 63 9.86 9.18 2.90
N ALA A 64 10.02 9.31 4.23
CA ALA A 64 9.44 8.38 5.19
C ALA A 64 7.90 8.36 5.10
N HIS A 65 7.29 9.55 5.07
CA HIS A 65 5.84 9.68 4.89
C HIS A 65 5.37 9.09 3.56
N ALA A 66 6.12 9.34 2.48
CA ALA A 66 5.78 8.81 1.18
C ALA A 66 5.83 7.27 1.16
N ILE A 67 6.87 6.66 1.75
CA ILE A 67 7.00 5.19 1.84
C ILE A 67 5.81 4.56 2.56
N GLU A 68 5.35 5.14 3.68
CA GLU A 68 4.20 4.63 4.44
C GLU A 68 2.94 4.45 3.57
N ARG A 69 2.75 5.35 2.61
CA ARG A 69 1.59 5.39 1.71
C ARG A 69 1.69 4.47 0.51
N LEU A 70 2.85 3.86 0.29
CA LEU A 70 3.13 3.09 -0.92
C LEU A 70 3.17 1.59 -0.71
N PHE A 71 2.96 1.08 0.50
CA PHE A 71 3.06 -0.36 0.74
C PHE A 71 2.11 -1.18 -0.16
N PHE A 72 0.86 -0.74 -0.34
CA PHE A 72 -0.10 -1.42 -1.21
C PHE A 72 0.23 -1.23 -2.70
N ILE A 73 0.71 -0.05 -3.09
CA ILE A 73 1.20 0.20 -4.45
C ILE A 73 2.39 -0.71 -4.79
N SER A 74 3.36 -0.81 -3.88
CA SER A 74 4.51 -1.70 -4.01
C SER A 74 4.07 -3.17 -4.12
N CYS A 75 3.06 -3.57 -3.36
CA CYS A 75 2.47 -4.90 -3.46
C CYS A 75 1.90 -5.16 -4.87
N GLU A 76 1.13 -4.22 -5.41
CA GLU A 76 0.53 -4.33 -6.74
C GLU A 76 1.58 -4.29 -7.87
N LEU A 77 2.59 -3.41 -7.77
CA LEU A 77 3.74 -3.37 -8.69
C LEU A 77 4.51 -4.70 -8.72
N ALA A 78 4.55 -5.42 -7.60
CA ALA A 78 5.16 -6.75 -7.51
C ALA A 78 4.28 -7.88 -8.08
N GLY A 79 3.10 -7.55 -8.63
CA GLY A 79 2.11 -8.49 -9.15
C GLY A 79 1.41 -9.28 -8.04
N LEU A 80 1.31 -8.72 -6.84
CA LEU A 80 0.68 -9.33 -5.68
C LEU A 80 -0.62 -8.59 -5.33
N LYS A 81 -1.44 -9.24 -4.49
CA LYS A 81 -2.69 -8.69 -3.97
C LYS A 81 -2.59 -8.49 -2.47
N TRP A 82 -3.36 -7.53 -1.97
CA TRP A 82 -3.46 -7.20 -0.56
C TRP A 82 -4.92 -7.30 -0.11
N LEU A 83 -5.12 -7.46 1.20
CA LEU A 83 -6.43 -7.52 1.84
C LEU A 83 -6.34 -6.90 3.23
N LYS A 84 -7.49 -6.44 3.74
CA LYS A 84 -7.60 -5.96 5.12
C LYS A 84 -8.18 -7.09 5.98
N ILE A 85 -7.58 -7.29 7.15
CA ILE A 85 -8.09 -8.20 8.16
C ILE A 85 -8.86 -7.38 9.20
N ALA A 86 -10.08 -7.80 9.49
CA ALA A 86 -10.96 -7.15 10.44
C ALA A 86 -11.40 -8.16 11.52
N LEU A 87 -11.57 -7.66 12.74
CA LEU A 87 -12.14 -8.43 13.84
C LEU A 87 -13.67 -8.30 13.81
N PRO A 88 -14.44 -9.39 13.63
CA PRO A 88 -15.88 -9.31 13.41
C PRO A 88 -16.64 -8.53 14.48
N GLN A 89 -16.18 -8.55 15.73
CA GLN A 89 -16.83 -7.82 16.82
C GLN A 89 -16.77 -6.28 16.69
N TRP A 90 -15.90 -5.75 15.84
CA TRP A 90 -15.75 -4.31 15.61
C TRP A 90 -16.33 -3.84 14.28
N HIS A 91 -16.92 -4.76 13.51
CA HIS A 91 -17.45 -4.47 12.19
C HIS A 91 -18.84 -5.07 12.01
N ALA A 92 -19.79 -4.26 11.52
CA ALA A 92 -21.09 -4.78 11.14
C ALA A 92 -20.93 -5.83 10.02
N ALA A 93 -21.75 -6.89 10.09
CA ALA A 93 -21.80 -7.89 9.04
C ALA A 93 -22.14 -7.22 7.69
N SER A 94 -21.29 -7.42 6.69
CA SER A 94 -21.50 -6.92 5.34
C SER A 94 -20.95 -7.91 4.30
N ASP A 95 -21.35 -7.73 3.05
CA ASP A 95 -20.86 -8.49 1.90
C ASP A 95 -19.38 -8.21 1.55
N GLN A 96 -18.75 -7.26 2.25
CA GLN A 96 -17.32 -6.92 2.19
C GLN A 96 -16.49 -7.70 3.22
N LEU A 97 -17.12 -8.36 4.19
CA LEU A 97 -16.45 -9.17 5.19
C LEU A 97 -16.65 -10.66 4.91
N GLN A 98 -15.56 -11.41 4.94
CA GLN A 98 -15.60 -12.85 4.80
C GLN A 98 -14.62 -13.51 5.77
N SER A 99 -15.00 -14.69 6.26
CA SER A 99 -14.12 -15.49 7.13
C SER A 99 -12.80 -15.85 6.43
N ALA A 100 -11.69 -15.74 7.14
CA ALA A 100 -10.38 -16.19 6.70
C ALA A 100 -10.04 -17.63 7.19
N SER A 101 -11.05 -18.44 7.50
CA SER A 101 -10.88 -19.77 8.11
C SER A 101 -10.27 -20.83 7.19
N SER A 102 -10.17 -20.57 5.89
CA SER A 102 -9.58 -21.48 4.91
C SER A 102 -8.93 -20.73 3.74
N PRO A 103 -7.80 -21.23 3.20
CA PRO A 103 -7.17 -20.66 2.00
C PRO A 103 -8.12 -20.54 0.80
N TRP A 104 -9.09 -21.46 0.65
CA TRP A 104 -10.05 -21.42 -0.45
C TRP A 104 -10.98 -20.20 -0.34
N ILE A 105 -11.45 -19.89 0.86
CA ILE A 105 -12.34 -18.74 1.09
C ILE A 105 -11.60 -17.44 0.80
N VAL A 106 -10.36 -17.32 1.30
CA VAL A 106 -9.50 -16.15 1.07
C VAL A 106 -9.25 -15.97 -0.42
N ARG A 107 -8.88 -17.03 -1.14
CA ARG A 107 -8.63 -16.96 -2.58
C ARG A 107 -9.86 -16.52 -3.35
N ARG A 108 -11.02 -17.13 -3.09
CA ARG A 108 -12.29 -16.76 -3.71
C ARG A 108 -12.69 -15.31 -3.42
N PHE A 109 -12.42 -14.82 -2.21
CA PHE A 109 -12.67 -13.43 -1.85
C PHE A 109 -11.80 -12.48 -2.66
N VAL A 110 -10.48 -12.73 -2.71
CA VAL A 110 -9.52 -11.93 -3.50
C VAL A 110 -9.89 -11.92 -4.98
N ASP A 111 -10.26 -13.07 -5.55
CA ASP A 111 -10.65 -13.18 -6.97
C ASP A 111 -11.94 -12.37 -7.29
N LYS A 112 -12.87 -12.25 -6.33
CA LYS A 112 -14.15 -11.55 -6.54
C LYS A 112 -14.11 -10.07 -6.19
N ARG A 113 -13.28 -9.67 -5.22
CA ARG A 113 -13.25 -8.32 -4.62
C ARG A 113 -11.88 -7.70 -4.83
N ASN A 114 -11.40 -7.76 -6.07
CA ASN A 114 -10.09 -7.22 -6.41
C ASN A 114 -10.12 -5.69 -6.30
N VAL A 115 -9.40 -5.15 -5.31
CA VAL A 115 -9.10 -3.72 -5.24
C VAL A 115 -7.77 -3.52 -5.98
N ASN A 116 -7.78 -2.69 -7.01
CA ASN A 116 -6.58 -2.25 -7.73
C ASN A 116 -6.45 -0.75 -7.52
N LEU A 117 -5.34 -0.32 -6.93
CA LEU A 117 -4.98 1.09 -6.82
C LEU A 117 -4.26 1.57 -8.08
N LEU A 118 -3.55 0.69 -8.77
CA LEU A 118 -2.90 0.99 -10.04
C LEU A 118 -3.90 0.93 -11.22
N PRO A 119 -3.87 1.93 -12.13
CA PRO A 119 -4.68 1.89 -13.35
C PRO A 119 -4.26 0.72 -14.24
N GLY A 120 -5.24 -0.03 -14.76
CA GLY A 120 -5.02 -1.15 -15.67
C GLY A 120 -4.75 -2.51 -14.99
N GLY A 121 -4.97 -2.64 -13.67
CA GLY A 121 -5.04 -3.94 -13.02
C GLY A 121 -6.26 -4.72 -13.54
N ASN A 122 -6.03 -5.95 -14.03
CA ASN A 122 -7.08 -6.88 -14.46
C ASN A 122 -8.24 -7.00 -13.44
#